data_AF-A0A940B3J3-F1
#
_entry.id   AF-A0A940B3J3-F1
#
_cell.length_a   1.000
_cell.length_b   1.000
_cell.length_c   1.000
_cell.angle_alpha   90.00
_cell.angle_beta   90.00
_cell.angle_gamma   90.00
#
_symmetry.space_group_name_H-M   'P 1'
#
loop_
_entity.id
_entity.type
_entity.pdbx_description
1 polymer ?
#
loop_
_entity_poly.entity_id
_entity_poly.type
_entity_poly.pdbx_seq_one_letter_code
_entity_poly.pdbx_strand_id
1 'polypeptide(L)'
;MAKKRVKKTMPQLMKSDNAIIKDLRDQQWLYNPRVFAQVSGDFSTMHQRVLLGVLDHLQDRIIKSADAHKPGEQLWLPLFAEEEMNTNLEFEIDAKDLGVTPGHYPELVDALKDLLTLRMGYLRKIETKSGTKTEYTFANLFSRITMVTNESTGLRTGKIRIKMDKENVNDFLSMDKGYTDHVAKIGQMAKKQRTPRIYIYLSTFRESGRKEVDYPQFCEFLGIDDQSYLLTHDGAKPQDNPFHKYSKVKSLILEPSRLEMDQLSKDSKIDFSFTYEPLRKDGRLKGNPSHIEFTLVPGPLGIERAWRKQRHNQEQSLITSLTTKYTDLKPYEMVELLKEVQDEWFEDFKDYAYDGVERAVEKKQPDHVAEYIVTLLSTWIKDKQLEDERKRIEQEKQYNLFTEQELQPEPEPLEPGVKAELWQQLVNEHQGAIKPVLERTEYLGLYNGAFYIFPTADDLKTLDTSPDYEVFSEKCRVALGLSKIRPAIIRKLK
;
A
#
# COMPACT_ATOMS: atom_id res chain seq x y z
N MET A 1 38.72 -45.54 -28.37
CA MET A 1 38.18 -45.25 -27.01
C MET A 1 38.66 -43.85 -26.64
N ALA A 2 37.90 -42.85 -26.25
CA ALA A 2 36.61 -42.77 -25.56
C ALA A 2 35.83 -41.53 -26.03
N LYS A 3 34.50 -41.67 -26.18
CA LYS A 3 33.56 -40.57 -26.42
C LYS A 3 33.31 -39.84 -25.09
N LYS A 4 33.64 -38.55 -25.00
CA LYS A 4 33.24 -37.68 -23.89
C LYS A 4 31.74 -37.39 -24.00
N ARG A 5 30.93 -38.02 -23.14
CA ARG A 5 29.52 -37.66 -22.91
C ARG A 5 29.47 -36.30 -22.21
N VAL A 6 29.02 -35.27 -22.92
CA VAL A 6 28.57 -34.01 -22.32
C VAL A 6 27.28 -34.31 -21.57
N LYS A 7 27.29 -34.14 -20.24
CA LYS A 7 26.08 -34.19 -19.41
C LYS A 7 25.16 -33.06 -19.86
N LYS A 8 23.98 -33.41 -20.38
CA LYS A 8 22.86 -32.50 -20.58
C LYS A 8 22.52 -31.89 -19.22
N THR A 9 22.81 -30.61 -19.06
CA THR A 9 22.24 -29.76 -18.01
C THR A 9 20.72 -29.82 -18.11
N MET A 10 20.05 -30.06 -16.98
CA MET A 10 18.59 -30.06 -16.89
C MET A 10 18.03 -28.74 -17.45
N PRO A 11 16.88 -28.76 -18.14
CA PRO A 11 16.14 -27.53 -18.41
C PRO A 11 15.85 -26.85 -17.07
N GLN A 12 16.15 -25.56 -16.97
CA GLN A 12 15.63 -24.73 -15.89
C GLN A 12 14.11 -24.94 -15.86
N LEU A 13 13.64 -25.67 -14.84
CA LEU A 13 12.23 -25.78 -14.51
C LEU A 13 11.68 -24.36 -14.43
N MET A 14 10.59 -24.11 -15.14
CA MET A 14 9.83 -22.87 -15.08
C MET A 14 9.70 -22.46 -13.61
N LYS A 15 10.35 -21.34 -13.25
CA LYS A 15 9.99 -20.62 -12.04
C LYS A 15 8.56 -20.15 -12.30
N SER A 16 7.62 -20.57 -11.47
CA SER A 16 6.32 -19.93 -11.42
C SER A 16 6.56 -18.46 -11.07
N ASP A 17 6.35 -17.57 -12.03
CA ASP A 17 6.43 -16.12 -11.84
C ASP A 17 5.20 -15.62 -11.08
N ASN A 18 5.02 -16.11 -9.85
CA ASN A 18 4.20 -15.44 -8.86
C ASN A 18 4.95 -14.19 -8.39
N ALA A 19 5.18 -13.24 -9.29
CA ALA A 19 5.79 -11.94 -8.98
C ALA A 19 5.01 -11.22 -7.87
N ILE A 20 3.71 -11.49 -7.74
CA ILE A 20 2.87 -10.98 -6.65
C ILE A 20 3.12 -11.70 -5.33
N ILE A 21 3.38 -13.01 -5.33
CA ILE A 21 3.84 -13.67 -4.10
C ILE A 21 5.22 -13.12 -3.72
N LYS A 22 6.03 -12.69 -4.69
CA LYS A 22 7.34 -12.09 -4.45
C LYS A 22 7.27 -10.65 -3.92
N ASP A 23 6.34 -9.84 -4.42
CA ASP A 23 6.09 -8.47 -3.93
C ASP A 23 5.27 -8.47 -2.62
N LEU A 24 4.44 -9.48 -2.38
CA LEU A 24 3.86 -9.76 -1.05
C LEU A 24 4.89 -10.35 -0.07
N ARG A 25 6.00 -10.92 -0.58
CA ARG A 25 7.16 -11.42 0.18
C ARG A 25 8.14 -10.33 0.60
N ASP A 26 7.90 -9.06 0.27
CA ASP A 26 8.62 -7.94 0.88
C ASP A 26 8.27 -7.85 2.38
N GLN A 27 8.81 -8.80 3.15
CA GLN A 27 8.87 -8.94 4.61
C GLN A 27 7.72 -8.37 5.44
N GLN A 28 6.49 -8.42 4.93
CA GLN A 28 5.31 -7.95 5.64
C GLN A 28 4.32 -9.06 5.96
N TRP A 29 4.23 -10.16 5.20
CA TRP A 29 3.15 -11.16 5.37
C TRP A 29 3.66 -12.56 5.70
N LEU A 30 2.98 -13.24 6.62
CA LEU A 30 3.19 -14.65 6.97
C LEU A 30 2.00 -15.48 6.56
N TYR A 31 2.25 -16.59 5.87
CA TYR A 31 1.31 -17.68 5.72
C TYR A 31 1.17 -18.40 7.06
N ASN A 32 -0.06 -18.45 7.56
CA ASN A 32 -0.41 -19.01 8.84
C ASN A 32 -1.48 -20.11 8.65
N PRO A 33 -1.13 -21.38 8.85
CA PRO A 33 -2.09 -22.49 8.84
C PRO A 33 -3.23 -22.23 9.83
N ARG A 34 -4.48 -22.52 9.43
CA ARG A 34 -5.64 -22.21 10.31
C ARG A 34 -5.59 -22.94 11.64
N VAL A 35 -4.97 -24.12 11.69
CA VAL A 35 -4.73 -24.88 12.93
C VAL A 35 -3.90 -24.04 13.90
N PHE A 36 -2.81 -23.44 13.42
CA PHE A 36 -1.91 -22.63 14.23
C PHE A 36 -2.51 -21.25 14.60
N ALA A 37 -3.27 -20.64 13.69
CA ALA A 37 -3.97 -19.38 13.95
C ALA A 37 -5.03 -19.49 15.07
N GLN A 38 -5.54 -20.70 15.35
CA GLN A 38 -6.64 -20.96 16.29
C GLN A 38 -6.20 -21.59 17.62
N VAL A 39 -4.90 -21.72 17.86
CA VAL A 39 -4.34 -22.28 19.10
C VAL A 39 -4.78 -21.46 20.30
N SER A 40 -5.55 -22.03 21.22
CA SER A 40 -6.05 -21.36 22.43
C SER A 40 -4.97 -21.12 23.49
N GLY A 41 -5.18 -20.09 24.33
CA GLY A 41 -4.33 -19.82 25.49
C GLY A 41 -4.14 -18.33 25.82
N ASP A 42 -3.78 -18.06 27.07
CA ASP A 42 -3.43 -16.71 27.54
C ASP A 42 -1.97 -16.39 27.22
N PHE A 43 -1.72 -16.00 25.98
CA PHE A 43 -0.38 -15.65 25.54
C PHE A 43 -0.05 -14.18 25.81
N SER A 44 1.10 -13.93 26.43
CA SER A 44 1.71 -12.59 26.51
C SER A 44 2.11 -12.08 25.12
N THR A 45 2.43 -10.79 25.01
CA THR A 45 2.99 -10.23 23.77
C THR A 45 4.32 -10.91 23.42
N MET A 46 5.12 -11.29 24.42
CA MET A 46 6.40 -11.97 24.21
C MET A 46 6.22 -13.39 23.68
N HIS A 47 5.24 -14.15 24.21
CA HIS A 47 4.86 -15.45 23.64
C HIS A 47 4.51 -15.33 22.16
N GLN A 48 3.69 -14.33 21.80
CA GLN A 48 3.26 -14.10 20.43
C GLN A 48 4.42 -13.75 19.50
N ARG A 49 5.37 -12.92 19.97
CA ARG A 49 6.58 -12.60 19.19
C ARG A 49 7.39 -13.85 18.88
N VAL A 50 7.62 -14.72 19.87
CA VAL A 50 8.36 -15.98 19.66
C VAL A 50 7.63 -16.90 18.69
N LEU A 51 6.32 -17.14 18.89
CA LEU A 51 5.52 -18.00 18.02
C LEU A 51 5.49 -17.49 16.57
N LEU A 52 5.39 -16.17 16.38
CA LEU A 52 5.46 -15.55 15.06
C LEU A 52 6.86 -15.63 14.43
N GLY A 53 7.93 -15.51 15.23
CA GLY A 53 9.30 -15.71 14.74
C GLY A 53 9.56 -17.15 14.31
N VAL A 54 8.99 -18.13 15.01
CA VAL A 54 9.03 -19.54 14.59
C VAL A 54 8.28 -19.75 13.28
N LEU A 55 7.10 -19.14 13.15
CA LEU A 55 6.30 -19.20 11.93
C LEU A 55 7.02 -18.53 10.74
N ASP A 56 7.72 -17.41 10.99
CA ASP A 56 8.54 -16.70 10.00
C ASP A 56 9.69 -17.56 9.50
N HIS A 57 10.44 -18.20 10.41
CA HIS A 57 11.51 -19.13 10.03
C HIS A 57 11.01 -20.32 9.19
N LEU A 58 9.74 -20.71 9.36
CA LEU A 58 9.14 -21.84 8.66
C LEU A 58 8.43 -21.47 7.35
N GLN A 59 8.39 -20.19 6.95
CA GLN A 59 7.67 -19.74 5.77
C GLN A 59 8.09 -20.45 4.49
N ASP A 60 9.38 -20.71 4.27
CA ASP A 60 9.84 -21.41 3.07
C ASP A 60 9.22 -22.80 2.91
N ARG A 61 8.94 -23.50 4.00
CA ARG A 61 8.28 -24.81 3.98
C ARG A 61 6.78 -24.68 3.81
N ILE A 62 6.17 -23.73 4.53
CA ILE A 62 4.72 -23.47 4.46
C ILE A 62 4.33 -23.02 3.05
N ILE A 63 5.08 -22.09 2.46
CA ILE A 63 4.82 -21.58 1.11
C ILE A 63 5.02 -22.68 0.08
N LYS A 64 6.04 -23.53 0.20
CA LYS A 64 6.19 -24.70 -0.70
C LYS A 64 5.00 -25.65 -0.61
N SER A 65 4.48 -25.89 0.59
CA SER A 65 3.26 -26.69 0.79
C SER A 65 2.05 -26.03 0.11
N ALA A 66 1.92 -24.71 0.24
CA ALA A 66 0.84 -23.95 -0.39
C ALA A 66 0.94 -23.91 -1.92
N ASP A 67 2.13 -23.64 -2.47
CA ASP A 67 2.38 -23.56 -3.92
C ASP A 67 2.20 -24.92 -4.61
N ALA A 68 2.45 -26.03 -3.91
CA ALA A 68 2.28 -27.38 -4.43
C ALA A 68 0.80 -27.81 -4.50
N HIS A 69 -0.09 -27.15 -3.77
CA HIS A 69 -1.50 -27.52 -3.71
C HIS A 69 -2.23 -27.14 -5.01
N LYS A 70 -2.79 -28.13 -5.70
CA LYS A 70 -3.59 -27.88 -6.91
C LYS A 70 -5.07 -27.74 -6.58
N PRO A 71 -5.79 -26.84 -7.28
CA PRO A 71 -7.24 -26.74 -7.14
C PRO A 71 -7.92 -28.10 -7.38
N GLY A 72 -8.65 -28.60 -6.37
CA GLY A 72 -9.37 -29.87 -6.44
C GLY A 72 -8.62 -31.09 -5.85
N GLU A 73 -7.36 -30.95 -5.44
CA GLU A 73 -6.68 -31.97 -4.64
C GLU A 73 -7.14 -31.88 -3.18
N GLN A 74 -7.36 -33.03 -2.54
CA GLN A 74 -7.90 -33.09 -1.18
C GLN A 74 -6.80 -33.00 -0.10
N LEU A 75 -5.54 -33.21 -0.48
CA LEU A 75 -4.41 -33.34 0.43
C LEU A 75 -3.39 -32.22 0.16
N TRP A 76 -2.88 -31.63 1.25
CA TRP A 76 -1.78 -30.67 1.19
C TRP A 76 -0.45 -31.42 1.28
N LEU A 77 0.59 -30.86 0.67
CA LEU A 77 1.92 -31.43 0.79
C LEU A 77 2.41 -31.26 2.24
N PRO A 78 2.84 -32.33 2.95
CA PRO A 78 3.43 -32.20 4.28
C PRO A 78 4.66 -31.28 4.29
N LEU A 79 4.97 -30.67 5.44
CA LEU A 79 6.10 -29.76 5.61
C LEU A 79 7.47 -30.47 5.57
N PHE A 80 7.46 -31.77 5.86
CA PHE A 80 8.64 -32.64 5.82
C PHE A 80 8.32 -33.94 5.07
N ALA A 81 9.35 -34.64 4.59
CA ALA A 81 9.18 -35.95 4.00
C ALA A 81 8.88 -37.00 5.09
N GLU A 82 8.21 -38.09 4.72
CA GLU A 82 7.82 -39.16 5.65
C GLU A 82 9.04 -39.76 6.38
N GLU A 83 10.17 -39.92 5.68
CA GLU A 83 11.39 -40.48 6.29
C GLU A 83 12.02 -39.56 7.34
N GLU A 84 11.70 -38.27 7.31
CA GLU A 84 12.23 -37.29 8.26
C GLU A 84 11.33 -37.05 9.46
N MET A 85 10.08 -37.55 9.50
CA MET A 85 9.11 -37.19 10.54
C MET A 85 9.55 -37.53 11.96
N ASN A 86 10.30 -38.63 12.12
CA ASN A 86 10.85 -39.07 13.40
C ASN A 86 12.15 -38.34 13.82
N THR A 87 12.48 -37.23 13.15
CA THR A 87 13.67 -36.42 13.45
C THR A 87 13.27 -35.06 14.02
N ASN A 88 14.28 -34.34 14.53
CA ASN A 88 14.08 -33.00 15.09
C ASN A 88 14.41 -31.92 14.05
N LEU A 89 13.67 -30.82 14.11
CA LEU A 89 14.05 -29.56 13.50
C LEU A 89 14.79 -28.71 14.54
N GLU A 90 15.92 -28.13 14.16
CA GLU A 90 16.70 -27.21 15.01
C GLU A 90 17.11 -25.97 14.22
N PHE A 91 16.93 -24.79 14.81
CA PHE A 91 17.36 -23.51 14.24
C PHE A 91 17.58 -22.44 15.31
N GLU A 92 18.19 -21.32 14.90
CA GLU A 92 18.41 -20.14 15.75
C GLU A 92 17.50 -18.99 15.33
N ILE A 93 16.98 -18.24 16.31
CA ILE A 93 16.33 -16.95 16.13
C ILE A 93 17.11 -15.90 16.94
N ASP A 94 17.40 -14.75 16.33
CA ASP A 94 17.94 -13.60 17.04
C ASP A 94 16.82 -12.86 17.80
N ALA A 95 17.02 -12.59 19.08
CA ALA A 95 16.06 -11.87 19.93
C ALA A 95 15.75 -10.47 19.38
N LYS A 96 16.70 -9.86 18.66
CA LYS A 96 16.50 -8.59 17.95
C LYS A 96 15.40 -8.69 16.89
N ASP A 97 15.33 -9.81 16.17
CA ASP A 97 14.33 -10.02 15.11
C ASP A 97 12.93 -10.20 15.70
N LEU A 98 12.85 -10.61 16.97
CA LEU A 98 11.63 -10.63 17.77
C LEU A 98 11.26 -9.25 18.35
N GLY A 99 12.08 -8.22 18.12
CA GLY A 99 11.92 -6.89 18.71
C GLY A 99 12.24 -6.84 20.21
N VAL A 100 13.13 -7.72 20.68
CA VAL A 100 13.54 -7.82 22.10
C VAL A 100 14.91 -7.21 22.28
N THR A 101 15.00 -6.22 23.18
CA THR A 101 16.26 -5.60 23.60
C THR A 101 16.83 -6.30 24.84
N PRO A 102 18.13 -6.17 25.15
CA PRO A 102 18.75 -6.86 26.28
C PRO A 102 18.06 -6.65 27.64
N GLY A 103 17.45 -5.48 27.86
CA GLY A 103 16.68 -5.19 29.07
C GLY A 103 15.45 -6.09 29.27
N HIS A 104 14.88 -6.61 28.19
CA HIS A 104 13.69 -7.47 28.21
C HIS A 104 14.01 -8.97 28.13
N TYR A 105 15.29 -9.35 28.23
CA TYR A 105 15.68 -10.76 28.26
C TYR A 105 15.09 -11.57 29.43
N PRO A 106 14.89 -11.02 30.64
CA PRO A 106 14.18 -11.74 31.69
C PRO A 106 12.76 -12.16 31.28
N GLU A 107 11.98 -11.22 30.73
CA GLU A 107 10.62 -11.48 30.23
C GLU A 107 10.62 -12.50 29.09
N LEU A 108 11.61 -12.43 28.19
CA LEU A 108 11.80 -13.43 27.14
C LEU A 108 12.08 -14.81 27.74
N VAL A 109 12.94 -14.93 28.76
CA VAL A 109 13.25 -16.22 29.39
C VAL A 109 12.01 -16.85 30.00
N ASP A 110 11.19 -16.07 30.72
CA ASP A 110 9.96 -16.59 31.32
C ASP A 110 8.98 -17.01 30.22
N ALA A 111 8.85 -16.21 29.16
CA ALA A 111 8.03 -16.57 28.02
C ALA A 111 8.48 -17.88 27.32
N LEU A 112 9.79 -18.10 27.20
CA LEU A 112 10.33 -19.33 26.62
C LEU A 112 10.10 -20.55 27.53
N LYS A 113 10.15 -20.39 28.85
CA LYS A 113 9.83 -21.48 29.79
C LYS A 113 8.36 -21.90 29.67
N ASP A 114 7.46 -20.91 29.63
CA ASP A 114 6.02 -21.17 29.52
C ASP A 114 5.70 -21.89 28.21
N LEU A 115 6.26 -21.41 27.08
CA LEU A 115 6.10 -22.05 25.77
C LEU A 115 6.62 -23.49 25.73
N LEU A 116 7.71 -23.80 26.42
CA LEU A 116 8.24 -25.18 26.49
C LEU A 116 7.24 -26.15 27.17
N THR A 117 6.45 -25.64 28.11
CA THR A 117 5.45 -26.43 28.85
C THR A 117 4.08 -26.48 28.16
N LEU A 118 3.88 -25.68 27.11
CA LEU A 118 2.63 -25.60 26.39
C LEU A 118 2.30 -26.93 25.70
N ARG A 119 1.24 -27.57 26.19
CA ARG A 119 0.62 -28.74 25.57
C ARG A 119 -0.56 -28.32 24.72
N MET A 120 -0.59 -28.78 23.48
CA MET A 120 -1.66 -28.46 22.55
C MET A 120 -2.37 -29.74 22.13
N GLY A 121 -3.70 -29.75 22.29
CA GLY A 121 -4.56 -30.83 21.84
C GLY A 121 -5.00 -30.63 20.40
N TYR A 122 -4.92 -31.65 19.56
CA TYR A 122 -5.43 -31.63 18.20
C TYR A 122 -6.00 -32.98 17.78
N LEU A 123 -6.86 -32.95 16.77
CA LEU A 123 -7.44 -34.14 16.16
C LEU A 123 -6.57 -34.55 14.98
N ARG A 124 -6.01 -35.76 15.04
CA ARG A 124 -5.25 -36.39 13.94
C ARG A 124 -6.09 -37.48 13.29
N LYS A 125 -6.09 -37.54 11.96
CA LYS A 125 -6.65 -38.69 11.23
C LYS A 125 -5.53 -39.68 10.94
N ILE A 126 -5.74 -40.94 11.31
CA ILE A 126 -4.78 -42.01 11.11
C ILE A 126 -5.44 -43.07 10.24
N GLU A 127 -4.77 -43.43 9.15
CA GLU A 127 -5.19 -44.57 8.33
C GLU A 127 -4.77 -45.87 9.02
N THR A 128 -5.75 -46.70 9.36
CA THR A 128 -5.51 -48.03 9.90
C THR A 128 -6.03 -49.08 8.92
N LYS A 129 -5.57 -50.33 9.07
CA LYS A 129 -6.06 -51.47 8.26
C LYS A 129 -7.59 -51.66 8.32
N SER A 130 -8.26 -51.08 9.32
CA SER A 130 -9.72 -51.11 9.53
C SER A 130 -10.46 -49.84 9.06
N GLY A 131 -9.78 -48.91 8.39
CA GLY A 131 -10.30 -47.60 7.98
C GLY A 131 -9.65 -46.42 8.71
N THR A 132 -10.09 -45.20 8.41
CA THR A 132 -9.58 -43.97 9.03
C THR A 132 -10.13 -43.80 10.44
N LYS A 133 -9.26 -43.71 11.44
CA LYS A 133 -9.62 -43.37 12.82
C LYS A 133 -9.20 -41.94 13.13
N THR A 134 -9.93 -41.28 14.02
CA THR A 134 -9.55 -39.97 14.56
C THR A 134 -8.97 -40.17 15.95
N GLU A 135 -7.72 -39.78 16.13
CA GLU A 135 -7.02 -39.76 17.41
C GLU A 135 -7.04 -38.34 17.97
N TYR A 136 -7.23 -38.22 19.30
CA TYR A 136 -7.05 -36.96 20.00
C TYR A 136 -5.66 -36.96 20.64
N THR A 137 -4.77 -36.16 20.11
CA THR A 137 -3.34 -36.14 20.46
C THR A 137 -3.03 -34.90 21.26
N PHE A 138 -2.25 -35.03 22.33
CA PHE A 138 -1.69 -33.91 23.07
C PHE A 138 -0.18 -33.92 22.87
N ALA A 139 0.36 -32.83 22.30
CA ALA A 139 1.79 -32.72 22.05
C ALA A 139 2.32 -31.34 22.41
N ASN A 140 3.63 -31.27 22.66
CA ASN A 140 4.34 -30.01 22.79
C ASN A 140 4.84 -29.56 21.42
N LEU A 141 4.76 -28.27 21.14
CA LEU A 141 5.39 -27.70 19.95
C LEU A 141 6.92 -27.71 20.08
N PHE A 142 7.44 -27.39 21.27
CA PHE A 142 8.86 -27.28 21.55
C PHE A 142 9.37 -28.49 22.34
N SER A 143 10.44 -29.12 21.86
CA SER A 143 11.13 -30.20 22.59
C SER A 143 12.30 -29.66 23.42
N ARG A 144 12.96 -28.58 22.97
CA ARG A 144 13.99 -27.87 23.73
C ARG A 144 14.13 -26.43 23.28
N ILE A 145 14.31 -25.51 24.22
CA ILE A 145 14.66 -24.12 23.94
C ILE A 145 15.91 -23.78 24.75
N THR A 146 16.91 -23.17 24.12
CA THR A 146 18.13 -22.70 24.79
C THR A 146 18.45 -21.28 24.40
N MET A 147 19.00 -20.50 25.34
CA MET A 147 19.50 -19.17 25.07
C MET A 147 20.97 -19.13 25.45
N VAL A 148 21.83 -18.81 24.48
CA VAL A 148 23.28 -18.87 24.69
C VAL A 148 23.74 -17.66 25.49
N THR A 149 24.62 -17.90 26.47
CA THR A 149 25.30 -16.85 27.23
C THR A 149 26.78 -16.91 26.88
N ASN A 150 27.39 -15.76 26.65
CA ASN A 150 28.82 -15.68 26.41
C ASN A 150 29.56 -15.85 27.74
N GLU A 151 30.36 -16.91 27.85
CA GLU A 151 31.09 -17.26 29.07
C GLU A 151 32.11 -16.17 29.48
N SER A 152 32.68 -15.44 28.52
CA SER A 152 33.70 -14.41 28.79
C SER A 152 33.13 -13.10 29.36
N THR A 153 31.87 -12.80 29.05
CA THR A 153 31.22 -11.55 29.49
C THR A 153 30.06 -11.78 30.45
N GLY A 154 29.60 -13.03 30.61
CA GLY A 154 28.36 -13.38 31.31
C GLY A 154 27.10 -12.83 30.63
N LEU A 155 27.23 -12.18 29.46
CA LEU A 155 26.12 -11.55 28.75
C LEU A 155 25.45 -12.54 27.81
N ARG A 156 24.11 -12.51 27.79
CA ARG A 156 23.31 -13.27 26.84
C ARG A 156 23.63 -12.83 25.42
N THR A 157 23.90 -13.78 24.52
CA THR A 157 24.26 -13.48 23.13
C THR A 157 23.09 -12.92 22.32
N GLY A 158 21.86 -13.06 22.84
CA GLY A 158 20.63 -12.72 22.12
C GLY A 158 20.18 -13.82 21.16
N LYS A 159 20.87 -14.96 21.10
CA LYS A 159 20.51 -16.09 20.23
C LYS A 159 19.67 -17.12 20.97
N ILE A 160 18.51 -17.43 20.42
CA ILE A 160 17.58 -18.44 20.92
C ILE A 160 17.69 -19.65 19.99
N ARG A 161 18.14 -20.80 20.48
CA ARG A 161 18.09 -22.06 19.73
C ARG A 161 16.83 -22.82 20.09
N ILE A 162 16.07 -23.16 19.06
CA ILE A 162 14.79 -23.85 19.17
C ILE A 162 14.94 -25.24 18.55
N LYS A 163 14.49 -26.26 19.29
CA LYS A 163 14.37 -27.64 18.82
C LYS A 163 12.92 -28.09 18.93
N MET A 164 12.40 -28.69 17.87
CA MET A 164 11.01 -29.16 17.76
C MET A 164 10.96 -30.53 17.07
N ASP A 165 10.01 -31.36 17.46
CA ASP A 165 9.77 -32.64 16.79
C ASP A 165 9.05 -32.38 15.45
N LYS A 166 9.60 -32.89 14.34
CA LYS A 166 9.07 -32.58 13.00
C LYS A 166 7.64 -33.07 12.82
N GLU A 167 7.29 -34.23 13.38
CA GLU A 167 5.91 -34.74 13.38
C GLU A 167 4.93 -33.73 14.01
N ASN A 168 5.25 -33.22 15.21
CA ASN A 168 4.40 -32.22 15.89
C ASN A 168 4.31 -30.92 15.08
N VAL A 169 5.43 -30.44 14.53
CA VAL A 169 5.43 -29.24 13.68
C VAL A 169 4.57 -29.44 12.44
N ASN A 170 4.65 -30.61 11.80
CA ASN A 170 3.83 -30.94 10.64
C ASN A 170 2.33 -30.94 10.96
N ASP A 171 1.96 -31.44 12.14
CA ASP A 171 0.56 -31.48 12.56
C ASP A 171 0.03 -30.09 12.97
N PHE A 172 0.82 -29.31 13.72
CA PHE A 172 0.42 -27.96 14.13
C PHE A 172 0.38 -26.95 12.98
N LEU A 173 1.25 -27.14 11.99
CA LEU A 173 1.33 -26.29 10.80
C LEU A 173 0.68 -26.97 9.58
N SER A 174 -0.14 -28.00 9.80
CA SER A 174 -0.87 -28.65 8.71
C SER A 174 -1.81 -27.65 8.03
N MET A 175 -1.74 -27.67 6.71
CA MET A 175 -2.55 -26.82 5.82
C MET A 175 -3.90 -27.48 5.49
N ASP A 176 -4.22 -28.65 6.05
CA ASP A 176 -5.43 -29.43 5.71
C ASP A 176 -6.74 -28.66 5.96
N LYS A 177 -6.74 -27.72 6.91
CA LYS A 177 -7.89 -26.84 7.19
C LYS A 177 -7.85 -25.52 6.40
N GLY A 178 -6.90 -25.40 5.49
CA GLY A 178 -6.53 -24.18 4.80
C GLY A 178 -5.62 -23.28 5.62
N TYR A 179 -5.31 -22.12 5.06
CA TYR A 179 -4.45 -21.11 5.66
C TYR A 179 -5.06 -19.72 5.55
N THR A 180 -4.47 -18.79 6.29
CA THR A 180 -4.65 -17.36 6.12
C THR A 180 -3.28 -16.72 6.04
N ASP A 181 -3.21 -15.50 5.55
CA ASP A 181 -2.00 -14.71 5.65
C ASP A 181 -2.25 -13.44 6.47
N HIS A 182 -1.27 -13.00 7.23
CA HIS A 182 -1.38 -11.82 8.09
C HIS A 182 -0.05 -11.09 8.21
N VAL A 183 -0.08 -9.85 8.70
CA VAL A 183 1.16 -9.08 8.86
C VAL A 183 2.11 -9.77 9.85
N ALA A 184 3.37 -9.98 9.45
CA ALA A 184 4.41 -10.69 10.16
C ALA A 184 4.74 -10.04 11.50
N LYS A 185 4.93 -8.72 11.49
CA LYS A 185 5.39 -7.95 12.65
C LYS A 185 4.26 -7.50 13.57
N ILE A 186 3.05 -8.05 13.45
CA ILE A 186 1.92 -7.63 14.29
C ILE A 186 2.20 -7.77 15.79
N GLY A 187 2.89 -8.84 16.21
CA GLY A 187 3.31 -9.03 17.61
C GLY A 187 4.33 -8.00 18.12
N GLN A 188 5.03 -7.31 17.22
CA GLN A 188 5.96 -6.23 17.56
C GLN A 188 5.27 -4.87 17.57
N MET A 189 4.33 -4.66 16.64
CA MET A 189 3.61 -3.39 16.47
C MET A 189 2.52 -3.17 17.51
N ALA A 190 1.85 -4.24 17.94
CA ALA A 190 0.79 -4.14 18.93
C ALA A 190 1.35 -3.85 20.32
N LYS A 191 0.70 -2.95 21.05
CA LYS A 191 0.99 -2.63 22.45
C LYS A 191 0.03 -3.36 23.38
N LYS A 192 -1.19 -3.68 22.95
CA LYS A 192 -2.13 -4.47 23.75
C LYS A 192 -1.86 -5.96 23.55
N GLN A 193 -1.82 -6.68 24.67
CA GLN A 193 -1.52 -8.11 24.70
C GLN A 193 -2.37 -8.94 23.73
N ARG A 194 -3.67 -8.62 23.58
CA ARG A 194 -4.60 -9.47 22.82
C ARG A 194 -4.81 -9.03 21.37
N THR A 195 -4.31 -7.87 20.97
CA THR A 195 -4.50 -7.35 19.60
C THR A 195 -3.92 -8.27 18.52
N PRO A 196 -2.69 -8.82 18.63
CA PRO A 196 -2.18 -9.66 17.55
C PRO A 196 -3.00 -10.94 17.38
N ARG A 197 -3.41 -11.58 18.49
CA ARG A 197 -4.27 -12.77 18.43
C ARG A 197 -5.63 -12.48 17.82
N ILE A 198 -6.27 -11.36 18.19
CA ILE A 198 -7.55 -10.96 17.58
C ILE A 198 -7.34 -10.73 16.09
N TYR A 199 -6.34 -9.96 15.69
CA TYR A 199 -6.04 -9.71 14.28
C TYR A 199 -5.78 -11.00 13.48
N ILE A 200 -4.95 -11.91 14.01
CA ILE A 200 -4.65 -13.19 13.37
C ILE A 200 -5.92 -14.03 13.24
N TYR A 201 -6.72 -14.12 14.31
CA TYR A 201 -7.98 -14.86 14.32
C TYR A 201 -8.97 -14.30 13.28
N LEU A 202 -9.16 -12.98 13.26
CA LEU A 202 -10.04 -12.29 12.32
C LEU A 202 -9.57 -12.44 10.87
N SER A 203 -8.25 -12.53 10.63
CA SER A 203 -7.73 -12.71 9.27
C SER A 203 -8.19 -14.03 8.63
N THR A 204 -8.48 -15.07 9.42
CA THR A 204 -8.94 -16.38 8.92
C THR A 204 -10.24 -16.33 8.12
N PHE A 205 -11.04 -15.27 8.31
CA PHE A 205 -12.29 -15.03 7.60
C PHE A 205 -12.31 -13.68 6.87
N ARG A 206 -11.13 -13.14 6.53
CA ARG A 206 -10.96 -11.89 5.76
C ARG A 206 -11.81 -11.86 4.48
N GLU A 207 -11.84 -12.96 3.74
CA GLU A 207 -12.57 -13.05 2.47
C GLU A 207 -14.09 -12.88 2.63
N SER A 208 -14.64 -13.31 3.77
CA SER A 208 -16.07 -13.13 4.06
C SER A 208 -16.42 -11.71 4.52
N GLY A 209 -15.44 -10.97 5.06
CA GLY A 209 -15.62 -9.64 5.64
C GLY A 209 -16.47 -9.59 6.92
N ARG A 210 -17.31 -10.60 7.20
CA ARG A 210 -18.17 -10.67 8.38
C ARG A 210 -18.28 -12.11 8.88
N LYS A 211 -18.21 -12.29 10.20
CA LYS A 211 -18.33 -13.61 10.82
C LYS A 211 -19.03 -13.55 12.17
N GLU A 212 -20.01 -14.42 12.34
CA GLU A 212 -20.57 -14.75 13.65
C GLU A 212 -19.68 -15.80 14.35
N VAL A 213 -19.32 -15.51 15.60
CA VAL A 213 -18.42 -16.32 16.43
C VAL A 213 -19.10 -16.64 17.76
N ASP A 214 -19.02 -17.89 18.20
CA ASP A 214 -19.48 -18.30 19.53
C ASP A 214 -18.65 -17.60 20.62
N TYR A 215 -19.33 -16.92 21.55
CA TYR A 215 -18.64 -16.08 22.53
C TYR A 215 -17.83 -16.89 23.56
N PRO A 216 -18.36 -17.99 24.15
CA PRO A 216 -17.57 -18.89 24.99
C PRO A 216 -16.30 -19.40 24.30
N GLN A 217 -16.41 -19.90 23.06
CA GLN A 217 -15.25 -20.36 22.29
C GLN A 217 -14.24 -19.25 22.00
N PHE A 218 -14.71 -18.02 21.78
CA PHE A 218 -13.81 -16.88 21.61
C PHE A 218 -13.04 -16.56 22.91
N CYS A 219 -13.71 -16.65 24.07
CA CYS A 219 -13.07 -16.49 25.38
C CYS A 219 -12.05 -17.61 25.66
N GLU A 220 -12.38 -18.85 25.32
CA GLU A 220 -11.47 -20.01 25.43
C GLU A 220 -10.26 -19.87 24.50
N PHE A 221 -10.48 -19.47 23.24
CA PHE A 221 -9.42 -19.16 22.30
C PHE A 221 -8.48 -18.10 22.88
N LEU A 222 -9.03 -17.07 23.50
CA LEU A 222 -8.27 -16.04 24.18
C LEU A 222 -7.69 -16.55 25.53
N GLY A 223 -8.06 -17.70 26.08
CA GLY A 223 -7.63 -18.14 27.40
C GLY A 223 -8.08 -17.20 28.52
N ILE A 224 -9.21 -16.51 28.35
CA ILE A 224 -9.81 -15.61 29.35
C ILE A 224 -11.11 -16.20 29.94
N ASP A 225 -11.48 -17.40 29.51
CA ASP A 225 -12.62 -18.11 30.06
C ASP A 225 -12.35 -18.52 31.52
N ASP A 226 -13.44 -18.81 32.22
CA ASP A 226 -13.36 -19.13 33.65
C ASP A 226 -12.58 -20.43 33.91
N GLN A 227 -12.59 -21.41 33.01
CA GLN A 227 -11.86 -22.67 33.22
C GLN A 227 -10.35 -22.44 33.13
N SER A 228 -9.89 -21.72 32.11
CA SER A 228 -8.48 -21.33 31.97
C SER A 228 -7.98 -20.53 33.19
N TYR A 229 -8.83 -19.63 33.72
CA TYR A 229 -8.49 -18.86 34.91
C TYR A 229 -8.33 -19.75 36.15
N LEU A 230 -9.25 -20.69 36.38
CA LEU A 230 -9.20 -21.62 37.52
C LEU A 230 -8.00 -22.57 37.48
N LEU A 231 -7.55 -22.97 36.28
CA LEU A 231 -6.37 -23.83 36.12
C LEU A 231 -5.07 -23.13 36.53
N THR A 232 -5.03 -21.81 36.47
CA THR A 232 -3.85 -20.99 36.75
C THR A 232 -3.90 -20.32 38.13
N HIS A 233 -5.07 -20.29 38.78
CA HIS A 233 -5.30 -19.63 40.05
C HIS A 233 -5.95 -20.61 41.05
N ASP A 234 -5.10 -21.32 41.80
CA ASP A 234 -5.56 -22.28 42.80
C ASP A 234 -6.43 -21.61 43.88
N GLY A 235 -7.56 -22.25 44.20
CA GLY A 235 -8.55 -21.74 45.16
C GLY A 235 -9.44 -20.58 44.68
N ALA A 236 -9.27 -20.08 43.45
CA ALA A 236 -10.12 -19.03 42.90
C ALA A 236 -11.51 -19.55 42.50
N LYS A 237 -12.47 -18.63 42.33
CA LYS A 237 -13.81 -18.91 41.80
C LYS A 237 -13.99 -18.24 40.44
N PRO A 238 -14.93 -18.71 39.59
CA PRO A 238 -15.24 -18.06 38.31
C PRO A 238 -15.50 -16.55 38.43
N GLN A 239 -16.13 -16.11 39.53
CA GLN A 239 -16.45 -14.70 39.75
C GLN A 239 -15.22 -13.83 40.02
N ASP A 240 -14.09 -14.43 40.41
CA ASP A 240 -12.82 -13.74 40.63
C ASP A 240 -12.11 -13.45 39.30
N ASN A 241 -12.49 -14.15 38.21
CA ASN A 241 -11.97 -13.87 36.88
C ASN A 241 -12.37 -12.45 36.43
N PRO A 242 -11.42 -11.54 36.17
CA PRO A 242 -11.72 -10.18 35.73
C PRO A 242 -12.48 -10.12 34.40
N PHE A 243 -12.46 -11.22 33.62
CA PHE A 243 -13.12 -11.35 32.33
C PHE A 243 -14.43 -12.14 32.37
N HIS A 244 -14.91 -12.54 33.55
CA HIS A 244 -16.16 -13.30 33.72
C HIS A 244 -17.38 -12.64 33.05
N LYS A 245 -17.42 -11.30 33.01
CA LYS A 245 -18.51 -10.51 32.41
C LYS A 245 -18.11 -9.93 31.07
N TYR A 246 -19.00 -10.03 30.09
CA TYR A 246 -18.83 -9.45 28.75
C TYR A 246 -18.54 -7.95 28.78
N SER A 247 -19.13 -7.19 29.71
CA SER A 247 -18.84 -5.75 29.84
C SER A 247 -17.36 -5.48 30.10
N LYS A 248 -16.69 -6.36 30.85
CA LYS A 248 -15.25 -6.27 31.13
C LYS A 248 -14.41 -6.70 29.94
N VAL A 249 -14.78 -7.80 29.27
CA VAL A 249 -14.15 -8.21 28.00
C VAL A 249 -14.24 -7.10 26.96
N LYS A 250 -15.40 -6.47 26.84
CA LYS A 250 -15.62 -5.31 25.96
C LYS A 250 -14.67 -4.16 26.31
N SER A 251 -14.66 -3.70 27.55
CA SER A 251 -13.89 -2.50 27.96
C SER A 251 -12.39 -2.73 28.05
N LEU A 252 -11.93 -3.95 28.36
CA LEU A 252 -10.52 -4.25 28.62
C LEU A 252 -9.81 -4.90 27.44
N ILE A 253 -10.55 -5.55 26.54
CA ILE A 253 -9.97 -6.33 25.42
C ILE A 253 -10.50 -5.81 24.08
N LEU A 254 -11.80 -5.95 23.80
CA LEU A 254 -12.32 -5.68 22.46
C LEU A 254 -12.14 -4.22 22.06
N GLU A 255 -12.54 -3.27 22.92
CA GLU A 255 -12.46 -1.85 22.58
C GLU A 255 -11.02 -1.32 22.52
N PRO A 256 -10.12 -1.64 23.48
CA PRO A 256 -8.72 -1.28 23.35
C PRO A 256 -8.04 -1.88 22.10
N SER A 257 -8.33 -3.13 21.76
CA SER A 257 -7.79 -3.75 20.55
C SER A 257 -8.37 -3.16 19.27
N ARG A 258 -9.67 -2.82 19.26
CA ARG A 258 -10.30 -2.13 18.13
C ARG A 258 -9.66 -0.77 17.87
N LEU A 259 -9.50 0.05 18.90
CA LEU A 259 -8.86 1.37 18.78
C LEU A 259 -7.40 1.28 18.34
N GLU A 260 -6.67 0.29 18.84
CA GLU A 260 -5.29 0.04 18.41
C GLU A 260 -5.22 -0.40 16.94
N MET A 261 -6.10 -1.30 16.51
CA MET A 261 -6.20 -1.73 15.11
C MET A 261 -6.65 -0.60 14.19
N ASP A 262 -7.57 0.27 14.61
CA ASP A 262 -7.94 1.48 13.86
C ASP A 262 -6.71 2.35 13.59
N GLN A 263 -5.86 2.57 14.61
CA GLN A 263 -4.65 3.37 14.44
C GLN A 263 -3.62 2.69 13.54
N LEU A 264 -3.38 1.38 13.76
CA LEU A 264 -2.45 0.62 12.91
C LEU A 264 -2.92 0.57 11.45
N SER A 265 -4.24 0.51 11.22
CA SER A 265 -4.82 0.50 9.90
C SER A 265 -4.71 1.88 9.22
N LYS A 266 -4.97 2.97 9.95
CA LYS A 266 -4.75 4.35 9.48
C LYS A 266 -3.28 4.62 9.12
N ASP A 267 -2.35 4.05 9.87
CA ASP A 267 -0.91 4.12 9.62
C ASP A 267 -0.45 3.20 8.46
N SER A 268 -1.36 2.51 7.78
CA SER A 268 -1.07 1.50 6.74
C SER A 268 -0.13 0.37 7.21
N LYS A 269 -0.14 0.05 8.52
CA LYS A 269 0.66 -1.05 9.10
C LYS A 269 -0.07 -2.38 9.05
N ILE A 270 -1.40 -2.35 9.05
CA ILE A 270 -2.28 -3.51 8.86
C ILE A 270 -3.34 -3.22 7.81
N ASP A 271 -3.87 -4.28 7.21
CA ASP A 271 -4.81 -4.24 6.10
C ASP A 271 -6.27 -3.97 6.49
N PHE A 272 -6.66 -4.22 7.73
CA PHE A 272 -8.02 -3.99 8.19
C PHE A 272 -8.08 -3.66 9.69
N SER A 273 -9.16 -2.99 10.06
CA SER A 273 -9.67 -2.95 11.43
C SER A 273 -10.99 -3.71 11.52
N PHE A 274 -11.69 -3.64 12.65
CA PHE A 274 -12.95 -4.33 12.83
C PHE A 274 -13.97 -3.52 13.63
N THR A 275 -15.23 -3.91 13.51
CA THR A 275 -16.34 -3.54 14.38
C THR A 275 -16.97 -4.83 14.91
N TYR A 276 -17.74 -4.72 15.99
CA TYR A 276 -18.34 -5.90 16.62
C TYR A 276 -19.69 -5.60 17.26
N GLU A 277 -20.60 -6.57 17.18
CA GLU A 277 -21.93 -6.51 17.81
C GLU A 277 -22.22 -7.78 18.61
N PRO A 278 -22.68 -7.68 19.88
CA PRO A 278 -23.07 -8.84 20.67
C PRO A 278 -24.43 -9.38 20.24
N LEU A 279 -24.50 -10.67 19.93
CA LEU A 279 -25.72 -11.38 19.54
C LEU A 279 -26.22 -12.29 20.66
N ARG A 280 -27.49 -12.11 21.04
CA ARG A 280 -28.19 -12.89 22.08
C ARG A 280 -29.31 -13.69 21.44
N LYS A 281 -29.00 -14.92 21.02
CA LYS A 281 -29.95 -15.84 20.37
C LYS A 281 -30.91 -16.51 21.35
N ASP A 282 -30.65 -16.38 22.65
CA ASP A 282 -31.45 -16.93 23.75
C ASP A 282 -32.61 -16.00 24.19
N GLY A 283 -32.84 -14.89 23.49
CA GLY A 283 -33.90 -13.91 23.78
C GLY A 283 -33.64 -13.04 25.02
N ARG A 284 -32.48 -13.18 25.68
CA ARG A 284 -32.13 -12.36 26.85
C ARG A 284 -31.66 -10.96 26.42
N LEU A 285 -32.01 -9.95 27.20
CA LEU A 285 -31.58 -8.56 26.96
C LEU A 285 -30.28 -8.17 27.71
N LYS A 286 -29.90 -8.95 28.73
CA LYS A 286 -28.76 -8.67 29.63
C LYS A 286 -27.91 -9.92 29.85
N GLY A 287 -26.65 -9.71 30.25
CA GLY A 287 -25.68 -10.78 30.49
C GLY A 287 -24.71 -10.99 29.32
N ASN A 288 -23.92 -12.07 29.45
CA ASN A 288 -22.96 -12.49 28.43
C ASN A 288 -23.70 -12.88 27.15
N PRO A 289 -23.24 -12.44 25.97
CA PRO A 289 -23.87 -12.81 24.71
C PRO A 289 -23.62 -14.28 24.39
N SER A 290 -24.49 -14.86 23.56
CA SER A 290 -24.25 -16.20 23.00
C SER A 290 -23.16 -16.14 21.92
N HIS A 291 -23.18 -15.09 21.10
CA HIS A 291 -22.29 -14.93 19.97
C HIS A 291 -21.84 -13.48 19.85
N ILE A 292 -20.74 -13.25 19.15
CA ILE A 292 -20.31 -11.92 18.72
C ILE A 292 -20.21 -11.96 17.20
N GLU A 293 -20.80 -10.96 16.57
CA GLU A 293 -20.60 -10.71 15.16
C GLU A 293 -19.45 -9.74 14.97
N PHE A 294 -18.44 -10.15 14.21
CA PHE A 294 -17.35 -9.29 13.79
C PHE A 294 -17.55 -8.87 12.33
N THR A 295 -17.36 -7.59 12.06
CA THR A 295 -17.35 -7.03 10.69
C THR A 295 -16.03 -6.32 10.45
N LEU A 296 -15.29 -6.75 9.44
CA LEU A 296 -13.98 -6.22 9.08
C LEU A 296 -14.15 -4.95 8.27
N VAL A 297 -13.36 -3.94 8.61
CA VAL A 297 -13.33 -2.65 7.93
C VAL A 297 -11.99 -2.54 7.19
N PRO A 298 -11.98 -2.58 5.85
CA PRO A 298 -10.75 -2.53 5.09
C PRO A 298 -10.05 -1.18 5.28
N GLY A 299 -8.75 -1.23 5.54
CA GLY A 299 -7.89 -0.05 5.59
C GLY A 299 -7.24 0.25 4.25
N PRO A 300 -6.44 1.34 4.17
CA PRO A 300 -5.73 1.72 2.93
C PRO A 300 -4.89 0.57 2.35
N LEU A 301 -4.09 -0.09 3.20
CA LEU A 301 -3.27 -1.24 2.79
C LEU A 301 -4.12 -2.42 2.29
N GLY A 302 -5.28 -2.66 2.90
CA GLY A 302 -6.19 -3.73 2.49
C GLY A 302 -6.85 -3.45 1.14
N ILE A 303 -7.25 -2.20 0.90
CA ILE A 303 -7.81 -1.74 -0.38
C ILE A 303 -6.77 -1.88 -1.48
N GLU A 304 -5.56 -1.35 -1.25
CA GLU A 304 -4.44 -1.46 -2.19
C GLU A 304 -4.12 -2.91 -2.52
N ARG A 305 -4.07 -3.79 -1.51
CA ARG A 305 -3.81 -5.21 -1.69
C ARG A 305 -4.91 -5.91 -2.49
N ALA A 306 -6.18 -5.64 -2.17
CA ALA A 306 -7.31 -6.21 -2.90
C ALA A 306 -7.27 -5.79 -4.38
N TRP A 307 -6.97 -4.52 -4.62
CA TRP A 307 -6.81 -3.95 -5.95
C TRP A 307 -5.65 -4.60 -6.72
N ARG A 308 -4.46 -4.75 -6.12
CA ARG A 308 -3.31 -5.44 -6.73
C ARG A 308 -3.63 -6.90 -7.08
N LYS A 309 -4.32 -7.62 -6.17
CA LYS A 309 -4.75 -9.01 -6.39
C LYS A 309 -5.74 -9.08 -7.56
N GLN A 310 -6.69 -8.14 -7.65
CA GLN A 310 -7.63 -8.07 -8.75
C GLN A 310 -6.93 -7.82 -10.08
N ARG A 311 -6.05 -6.81 -10.13
CA ARG A 311 -5.25 -6.45 -11.31
C ARG A 311 -4.49 -7.66 -11.85
N HIS A 312 -3.82 -8.40 -10.98
CA HIS A 312 -3.10 -9.62 -11.34
C HIS A 312 -3.98 -10.71 -11.93
N ASN A 313 -5.13 -10.97 -11.30
CA ASN A 313 -6.04 -11.99 -11.79
C ASN A 313 -6.55 -11.64 -13.19
N GLN A 314 -6.77 -10.36 -13.46
CA GLN A 314 -7.14 -9.87 -14.79
C GLN A 314 -6.00 -10.05 -15.80
N GLU A 315 -4.76 -9.71 -15.43
CA GLU A 315 -3.57 -9.95 -16.25
C GLU A 315 -3.38 -11.44 -16.58
N GLN A 316 -3.46 -12.32 -15.57
CA GLN A 316 -3.33 -13.76 -15.76
C GLN A 316 -4.46 -14.32 -16.63
N SER A 317 -5.68 -13.83 -16.47
CA SER A 317 -6.80 -14.19 -17.34
C SER A 317 -6.54 -13.78 -18.79
N LEU A 318 -6.03 -12.57 -19.02
CA LEU A 318 -5.69 -12.08 -20.35
C LEU A 318 -4.57 -12.91 -20.99
N ILE A 319 -3.47 -13.15 -20.25
CA ILE A 319 -2.35 -13.99 -20.71
C ILE A 319 -2.85 -15.38 -21.07
N THR A 320 -3.65 -16.00 -20.20
CA THR A 320 -4.19 -17.35 -20.42
C THR A 320 -5.08 -17.38 -21.67
N SER A 321 -5.96 -16.39 -21.84
CA SER A 321 -6.85 -16.32 -23.00
C SER A 321 -6.06 -16.17 -24.31
N LEU A 322 -5.08 -15.26 -24.35
CA LEU A 322 -4.28 -15.01 -25.55
C LEU A 322 -3.37 -16.19 -25.89
N THR A 323 -2.71 -16.79 -24.91
CA THR A 323 -1.81 -17.94 -25.13
C THR A 323 -2.56 -19.23 -25.46
N THR A 324 -3.82 -19.37 -25.01
CA THR A 324 -4.70 -20.47 -25.44
C THR A 324 -5.13 -20.30 -26.90
N LYS A 325 -5.43 -19.06 -27.32
CA LYS A 325 -5.83 -18.75 -28.71
C LYS A 325 -4.65 -18.78 -29.68
N TYR A 326 -3.49 -18.29 -29.25
CA TYR A 326 -2.27 -18.17 -30.02
C TYR A 326 -1.16 -18.97 -29.33
N THR A 327 -1.04 -20.26 -29.67
CA THR A 327 -0.19 -21.22 -28.96
C THR A 327 1.31 -20.92 -29.02
N ASP A 328 1.75 -20.19 -30.05
CA ASP A 328 3.15 -19.79 -30.21
C ASP A 328 3.53 -18.56 -29.35
N LEU A 329 2.54 -17.89 -28.77
CA LEU A 329 2.73 -16.75 -27.88
C LEU A 329 3.25 -17.23 -26.53
N LYS A 330 4.35 -16.63 -26.06
CA LYS A 330 4.96 -17.06 -24.81
C LYS A 330 4.43 -16.24 -23.63
N PRO A 331 3.97 -16.86 -22.53
CA PRO A 331 3.44 -16.15 -21.38
C PRO A 331 4.37 -15.07 -20.82
N TYR A 332 5.70 -15.32 -20.79
CA TYR A 332 6.65 -14.36 -20.23
C TYR A 332 6.73 -13.05 -21.04
N GLU A 333 6.54 -13.09 -22.36
CA GLU A 333 6.59 -11.90 -23.22
C GLU A 333 5.41 -10.98 -22.90
N MET A 334 4.25 -11.59 -22.62
CA MET A 334 3.05 -10.87 -22.19
C MET A 334 3.19 -10.30 -20.78
N VAL A 335 3.82 -11.02 -19.85
CA VAL A 335 4.10 -10.51 -18.51
C VAL A 335 4.99 -9.28 -18.57
N GLU A 336 6.07 -9.29 -19.37
CA GLU A 336 6.94 -8.12 -19.52
C GLU A 336 6.20 -6.93 -20.14
N LEU A 337 5.37 -7.15 -21.17
CA LEU A 337 4.55 -6.08 -21.77
C LEU A 337 3.58 -5.45 -20.76
N LEU A 338 2.91 -6.28 -19.95
CA LEU A 338 1.90 -5.81 -18.99
C LEU A 338 2.48 -4.94 -17.88
N LYS A 339 3.78 -5.06 -17.56
CA LYS A 339 4.47 -4.17 -16.62
C LYS A 339 4.54 -2.72 -17.11
N GLU A 340 4.47 -2.49 -18.42
CA GLU A 340 4.51 -1.15 -19.01
C GLU A 340 3.12 -0.50 -19.11
N VAL A 341 2.04 -1.26 -18.82
CA VAL A 341 0.67 -0.80 -18.92
C VAL A 341 0.23 -0.15 -17.61
N GLN A 342 0.07 1.17 -17.63
CA GLN A 342 -0.46 1.95 -16.51
C GLN A 342 -1.89 1.53 -16.16
N ASP A 343 -2.29 1.79 -14.92
CA ASP A 343 -3.57 1.33 -14.40
C ASP A 343 -4.76 2.03 -15.05
N GLU A 344 -4.58 3.31 -15.39
CA GLU A 344 -5.59 4.15 -16.02
C GLU A 344 -5.99 3.65 -17.41
N TRP A 345 -5.08 2.99 -18.13
CA TRP A 345 -5.32 2.54 -19.50
C TRP A 345 -5.60 1.03 -19.61
N PHE A 346 -5.63 0.30 -18.48
CA PHE A 346 -5.66 -1.15 -18.52
C PHE A 346 -6.95 -1.74 -19.09
N GLU A 347 -8.09 -1.10 -18.85
CA GLU A 347 -9.35 -1.56 -19.42
C GLU A 347 -9.35 -1.38 -20.95
N ASP A 348 -8.91 -0.21 -21.43
CA ASP A 348 -8.73 0.06 -22.87
C ASP A 348 -7.72 -0.92 -23.49
N PHE A 349 -6.64 -1.25 -22.77
CA PHE A 349 -5.65 -2.21 -23.21
C PHE A 349 -6.25 -3.60 -23.36
N LYS A 350 -7.07 -4.06 -22.39
CA LYS A 350 -7.77 -5.34 -22.47
C LYS A 350 -8.71 -5.39 -23.67
N ASP A 351 -9.51 -4.34 -23.86
CA ASP A 351 -10.45 -4.27 -24.98
C ASP A 351 -9.72 -4.35 -26.32
N TYR A 352 -8.61 -3.63 -26.44
CA TYR A 352 -7.75 -3.71 -27.62
C TYR A 352 -7.10 -5.10 -27.77
N ALA A 353 -6.64 -5.70 -26.68
CA ALA A 353 -6.00 -7.01 -26.70
C ALA A 353 -6.97 -8.15 -27.07
N TYR A 354 -8.24 -8.07 -26.67
CA TYR A 354 -9.26 -9.05 -27.06
C TYR A 354 -9.76 -8.82 -28.49
N ASP A 355 -10.23 -7.61 -28.80
CA ASP A 355 -10.94 -7.36 -30.05
C ASP A 355 -10.06 -6.77 -31.14
N GLY A 356 -9.20 -5.81 -30.76
CA GLY A 356 -8.35 -5.07 -31.70
C GLY A 356 -7.27 -5.94 -32.33
N VAL A 357 -6.61 -6.76 -31.50
CA VAL A 357 -5.60 -7.71 -31.95
C VAL A 357 -6.21 -8.78 -32.86
N GLU A 358 -7.37 -9.34 -32.49
CA GLU A 358 -8.04 -10.33 -33.32
C GLU A 358 -8.35 -9.79 -34.72
N ARG A 359 -9.00 -8.62 -34.81
CA ARG A 359 -9.30 -7.98 -36.09
C ARG A 359 -8.04 -7.69 -36.91
N ALA A 360 -6.95 -7.29 -36.25
CA ALA A 360 -5.68 -7.01 -36.93
C ALA A 360 -5.01 -8.27 -37.49
N VAL A 361 -5.04 -9.37 -36.73
CA VAL A 361 -4.51 -10.68 -37.16
C VAL A 361 -5.34 -11.26 -38.29
N GLU A 362 -6.68 -11.24 -38.19
CA GLU A 362 -7.58 -11.73 -39.24
C GLU A 362 -7.40 -10.96 -40.55
N LYS A 363 -7.21 -9.64 -40.47
CA LYS A 363 -7.03 -8.79 -41.64
C LYS A 363 -5.68 -8.99 -42.32
N LYS A 364 -4.60 -9.14 -41.55
CA LYS A 364 -3.23 -9.16 -42.10
C LYS A 364 -2.71 -10.57 -42.40
N GLN A 365 -3.24 -11.59 -41.72
CA GLN A 365 -2.80 -12.99 -41.80
C GLN A 365 -1.27 -13.14 -41.80
N PRO A 366 -0.57 -12.68 -40.74
CA PRO A 366 0.88 -12.67 -40.70
C PRO A 366 1.46 -14.09 -40.60
N ASP A 367 2.64 -14.30 -41.22
CA ASP A 367 3.36 -15.58 -41.14
C ASP A 367 3.81 -15.91 -39.70
N HIS A 368 4.20 -14.88 -38.93
CA HIS A 368 4.63 -14.98 -37.52
C HIS A 368 3.62 -14.28 -36.61
N VAL A 369 2.52 -14.96 -36.30
CA VAL A 369 1.39 -14.41 -35.53
C VAL A 369 1.81 -13.91 -34.14
N ALA A 370 2.62 -14.66 -33.40
CA ALA A 370 3.04 -14.30 -32.05
C ALA A 370 3.86 -13.00 -32.01
N GLU A 371 4.89 -12.88 -32.86
CA GLU A 371 5.73 -11.68 -32.95
C GLU A 371 4.90 -10.45 -33.39
N TYR A 372 3.96 -10.66 -34.30
CA TYR A 372 3.06 -9.60 -34.75
C TYR A 372 2.15 -9.10 -33.62
N ILE A 373 1.58 -10.00 -32.81
CA ILE A 373 0.75 -9.64 -31.65
C ILE A 373 1.56 -8.83 -30.63
N VAL A 374 2.74 -9.32 -30.25
CA VAL A 374 3.64 -8.62 -29.31
C VAL A 374 3.97 -7.22 -29.83
N THR A 375 4.24 -7.09 -31.14
CA THR A 375 4.51 -5.79 -31.77
C THR A 375 3.30 -4.86 -31.72
N LEU A 376 2.10 -5.36 -32.00
CA LEU A 376 0.86 -4.58 -31.96
C LEU A 376 0.59 -4.02 -30.56
N LEU A 377 0.71 -4.87 -29.54
CA LEU A 377 0.49 -4.49 -28.15
C LEU A 377 1.55 -3.50 -27.68
N SER A 378 2.84 -3.75 -27.99
CA SER A 378 3.92 -2.81 -27.66
C SER A 378 3.73 -1.45 -28.33
N THR A 379 3.28 -1.43 -29.59
CA THR A 379 3.01 -0.19 -30.32
C THR A 379 1.87 0.58 -29.68
N TRP A 380 0.79 -0.11 -29.30
CA TRP A 380 -0.34 0.51 -28.61
C TRP A 380 0.09 1.17 -27.29
N ILE A 381 0.92 0.49 -26.49
CA ILE A 381 1.45 1.02 -25.23
C ILE A 381 2.27 2.29 -25.49
N LYS A 382 3.17 2.26 -26.46
CA LYS A 382 4.00 3.42 -26.83
C LYS A 382 3.16 4.60 -27.31
N ASP A 383 2.13 4.35 -28.10
CA ASP A 383 1.23 5.40 -28.59
C ASP A 383 0.50 6.07 -27.42
N LYS A 384 0.03 5.30 -26.43
CA LYS A 384 -0.60 5.83 -25.22
C LYS A 384 0.38 6.62 -24.33
N GLN A 385 1.60 6.13 -24.14
CA GLN A 385 2.64 6.85 -23.42
C GLN A 385 2.95 8.20 -24.08
N LEU A 386 3.01 8.25 -25.42
CA LEU A 386 3.21 9.49 -26.17
C LEU A 386 2.01 10.45 -26.05
N GLU A 387 0.79 9.92 -26.03
CA GLU A 387 -0.44 10.71 -25.86
C GLU A 387 -0.46 11.40 -24.49
N ASP A 388 -0.15 10.67 -23.42
CA ASP A 388 -0.17 11.20 -22.06
C ASP A 388 0.99 12.16 -21.78
N GLU A 389 2.17 11.92 -22.34
CA GLU A 389 3.27 12.90 -22.29
C GLU A 389 2.89 14.22 -22.97
N ARG A 390 2.21 14.16 -24.13
CA ARG A 390 1.71 15.37 -24.82
C ARG A 390 0.70 16.13 -23.95
N LYS A 391 -0.24 15.43 -23.33
CA LYS A 391 -1.23 16.05 -22.42
C LYS A 391 -0.54 16.72 -21.23
N ARG A 392 0.47 16.08 -20.62
CA ARG A 392 1.23 16.68 -19.50
C ARG A 392 1.94 17.96 -19.93
N ILE A 393 2.63 17.94 -21.07
CA ILE A 393 3.31 19.13 -21.62
C ILE A 393 2.31 20.27 -21.90
N GLU A 394 1.13 19.95 -22.43
CA GLU A 394 0.09 20.94 -22.72
C GLU A 394 -0.49 21.56 -21.43
N GLN A 395 -0.73 20.74 -20.40
CA GLN A 395 -1.19 21.21 -19.09
C GLN A 395 -0.15 22.10 -18.40
N GLU A 396 1.14 21.72 -18.44
CA GLU A 396 2.23 22.55 -17.90
C GLU A 396 2.33 23.90 -18.63
N LYS A 397 2.21 23.90 -19.96
CA LYS A 397 2.18 25.15 -20.75
C LYS A 397 1.01 26.03 -20.36
N GLN A 398 -0.18 25.46 -20.18
CA GLN A 398 -1.36 26.19 -19.78
C GLN A 398 -1.19 26.82 -18.39
N TYR A 399 -0.68 26.05 -17.41
CA TYR A 399 -0.40 26.55 -16.06
C TYR A 399 0.62 27.70 -16.06
N ASN A 400 1.69 27.58 -16.84
CA ASN A 400 2.70 28.63 -16.97
C ASN A 400 2.12 29.91 -17.58
N LEU A 401 1.23 29.79 -18.58
CA LEU A 401 0.56 30.94 -19.20
C LEU A 401 -0.33 31.71 -18.22
N PHE A 402 -1.05 31.00 -17.34
CA PHE A 402 -1.86 31.62 -16.28
C PHE A 402 -0.97 32.36 -15.27
N THR A 403 0.14 31.74 -14.87
CA THR A 403 1.08 32.33 -13.90
C THR A 403 1.73 33.61 -14.45
N GLU A 404 2.09 33.63 -15.74
CA GLU A 404 2.66 34.82 -16.40
C GLU A 404 1.66 35.97 -16.54
N GLN A 405 0.36 35.68 -16.67
CA GLN A 405 -0.68 36.72 -16.72
C GLN A 405 -0.92 37.39 -15.36
N GLU A 406 -0.83 36.65 -14.26
CA GLU A 406 -0.96 37.22 -12.90
C GLU A 406 0.25 38.08 -12.49
N LEU A 407 1.41 37.91 -13.15
CA LEU A 407 2.63 38.68 -12.87
C LEU A 407 2.72 40.01 -13.65
N GLN A 408 1.77 40.33 -14.53
CA GLN A 408 1.74 41.65 -15.17
C GLN A 408 1.27 42.72 -14.17
N PRO A 409 2.04 43.81 -13.95
CA PRO A 409 1.62 44.87 -13.04
C PRO A 409 0.34 45.55 -13.55
N GLU A 410 -0.63 45.74 -12.66
CA GLU A 410 -1.84 46.53 -12.94
C GLU A 410 -1.45 47.93 -13.48
N PRO A 411 -2.15 48.45 -14.51
CA PRO A 411 -1.90 49.80 -14.99
C PRO A 411 -2.13 50.83 -13.88
N GLU A 412 -1.16 51.73 -13.66
CA GLU A 412 -1.30 52.80 -12.66
C GLU A 412 -2.49 53.71 -13.03
N PRO A 413 -3.35 54.08 -12.07
CA PRO A 413 -4.50 54.95 -12.36
C PRO A 413 -4.04 56.34 -12.84
N LEU A 414 -4.78 56.91 -13.81
CA LEU A 414 -4.56 58.29 -14.29
C LEU A 414 -4.64 59.25 -13.10
N GLU A 415 -3.60 60.06 -12.89
CA GLU A 415 -3.58 61.10 -11.86
C GLU A 415 -3.95 62.46 -12.50
N PRO A 416 -5.20 62.95 -12.36
CA PRO A 416 -5.64 64.15 -13.08
C PRO A 416 -4.97 65.41 -12.53
N GLY A 417 -4.53 66.30 -13.42
CA GLY A 417 -3.99 67.63 -13.04
C GLY A 417 -2.58 67.64 -12.42
N VAL A 418 -1.97 66.49 -12.12
CA VAL A 418 -0.60 66.41 -11.60
C VAL A 418 0.39 66.97 -12.63
N LYS A 419 1.34 67.83 -12.22
CA LYS A 419 2.31 68.53 -13.09
C LYS A 419 1.71 69.42 -14.19
N ALA A 420 0.47 69.90 -14.04
CA ALA A 420 -0.14 70.86 -14.95
C ALA A 420 0.67 72.17 -15.09
N GLU A 421 1.29 72.65 -13.99
CA GLU A 421 2.16 73.82 -14.02
C GLU A 421 3.41 73.60 -14.89
N LEU A 422 4.03 72.42 -14.78
CA LEU A 422 5.17 72.02 -15.60
C LEU A 422 4.79 71.91 -17.07
N TRP A 423 3.61 71.38 -17.37
CA TRP A 423 3.06 71.35 -18.72
C TRP A 423 2.91 72.77 -19.30
N GLN A 424 2.27 73.68 -18.56
CA GLN A 424 2.11 75.07 -19.00
C GLN A 424 3.45 75.78 -19.20
N GLN A 425 4.42 75.54 -18.32
CA GLN A 425 5.77 76.08 -18.45
C GLN A 425 6.44 75.60 -19.76
N LEU A 426 6.39 74.29 -20.04
CA LEU A 426 6.96 73.70 -21.25
C LEU A 426 6.30 74.26 -22.52
N VAL A 427 4.98 74.42 -22.53
CA VAL A 427 4.24 75.03 -23.64
C VAL A 427 4.64 76.50 -23.85
N ASN A 428 4.79 77.27 -22.78
CA ASN A 428 5.18 78.68 -22.83
C ASN A 428 6.61 78.88 -23.36
N GLU A 429 7.54 78.01 -22.94
CA GLU A 429 8.95 78.03 -23.36
C GLU A 429 9.17 77.53 -24.80
N HIS A 430 8.20 76.79 -25.37
CA HIS A 430 8.28 76.35 -26.76
C HIS A 430 8.10 77.54 -27.72
N GLN A 431 8.93 77.62 -28.76
CA GLN A 431 8.87 78.67 -29.79
C GLN A 431 8.69 78.10 -31.21
N GLY A 432 8.22 76.86 -31.31
CA GLY A 432 8.05 76.17 -32.59
C GLY A 432 6.65 76.31 -33.22
N ALA A 433 6.50 75.77 -34.43
CA ALA A 433 5.29 75.83 -35.26
C ALA A 433 4.05 75.20 -34.60
N ILE A 434 4.23 74.28 -33.63
CA ILE A 434 3.12 73.64 -32.93
C ILE A 434 2.63 74.41 -31.69
N LYS A 435 3.30 75.50 -31.28
CA LYS A 435 2.92 76.28 -30.09
C LYS A 435 1.44 76.68 -30.06
N PRO A 436 0.84 77.21 -31.15
CA PRO A 436 -0.58 77.59 -31.14
C PRO A 436 -1.54 76.40 -31.01
N VAL A 437 -1.05 75.18 -31.28
CA VAL A 437 -1.80 73.92 -31.12
C VAL A 437 -1.72 73.43 -29.68
N LEU A 438 -0.54 73.52 -29.07
CA LEU A 438 -0.31 73.15 -27.67
C LEU A 438 -1.06 74.06 -26.70
N GLU A 439 -1.12 75.37 -26.97
CA GLU A 439 -1.84 76.35 -26.12
C GLU A 439 -3.36 76.14 -26.08
N ARG A 440 -3.93 75.56 -27.16
CA ARG A 440 -5.38 75.25 -27.24
C ARG A 440 -5.74 73.83 -26.83
N THR A 441 -4.74 73.00 -26.55
CA THR A 441 -4.94 71.59 -26.17
C THR A 441 -5.13 71.48 -24.66
N GLU A 442 -6.16 70.75 -24.23
CA GLU A 442 -6.44 70.54 -22.80
C GLU A 442 -5.50 69.48 -22.20
N TYR A 443 -4.93 69.77 -21.02
CA TYR A 443 -4.09 68.83 -20.28
C TYR A 443 -4.94 68.02 -19.28
N LEU A 444 -4.81 66.69 -19.30
CA LEU A 444 -5.62 65.79 -18.49
C LEU A 444 -4.88 65.29 -17.24
N GLY A 445 -3.58 64.99 -17.31
CA GLY A 445 -2.83 64.45 -16.19
C GLY A 445 -1.64 63.58 -16.60
N LEU A 446 -1.11 62.82 -15.64
CA LEU A 446 -0.06 61.83 -15.89
C LEU A 446 -0.64 60.41 -15.87
N TYR A 447 -0.24 59.60 -16.86
CA TYR A 447 -0.53 58.18 -16.91
C TYR A 447 0.73 57.42 -17.34
N ASN A 448 1.13 56.41 -16.55
CA ASN A 448 2.37 55.66 -16.77
C ASN A 448 3.59 56.56 -17.04
N GLY A 449 3.70 57.66 -16.29
CA GLY A 449 4.81 58.62 -16.40
C GLY A 449 4.79 59.53 -17.64
N ALA A 450 3.73 59.56 -18.45
CA ALA A 450 3.61 60.44 -19.63
C ALA A 450 2.50 61.48 -19.47
N PHE A 451 2.70 62.68 -20.06
CA PHE A 451 1.65 63.71 -20.12
C PHE A 451 0.51 63.27 -21.03
N TYR A 452 -0.71 63.36 -20.52
CA TYR A 452 -1.92 63.02 -21.24
C TYR A 452 -2.66 64.32 -21.63
N ILE A 453 -2.95 64.48 -22.92
CA ILE A 453 -3.53 65.69 -23.51
C ILE A 453 -4.72 65.37 -24.40
N PHE A 454 -5.63 66.34 -24.57
CA PHE A 454 -6.87 66.21 -25.32
C PHE A 454 -6.96 67.22 -26.49
N PRO A 455 -6.30 66.92 -27.63
CA PRO A 455 -6.36 67.78 -28.81
C PRO A 455 -7.65 67.56 -29.59
N THR A 456 -8.07 68.57 -30.36
CA THR A 456 -9.12 68.39 -31.37
C THR A 456 -8.62 67.50 -32.52
N ALA A 457 -9.53 66.98 -33.36
CA ALA A 457 -9.14 66.06 -34.44
C ALA A 457 -8.19 66.68 -35.48
N ASP A 458 -8.30 67.98 -35.74
CA ASP A 458 -7.43 68.71 -36.67
C ASP A 458 -6.08 69.05 -36.03
N ASP A 459 -6.07 69.30 -34.72
CA ASP A 459 -4.86 69.52 -33.93
C ASP A 459 -4.02 68.26 -33.83
N LEU A 460 -4.67 67.11 -33.63
CA LEU A 460 -4.00 65.82 -33.59
C LEU A 460 -3.25 65.52 -34.89
N LYS A 461 -3.85 65.79 -36.05
CA LYS A 461 -3.17 65.63 -37.35
C LYS A 461 -1.96 66.56 -37.48
N THR A 462 -2.06 67.77 -36.95
CA THR A 462 -0.97 68.75 -36.96
C THR A 462 0.17 68.33 -36.04
N LEU A 463 -0.13 67.75 -34.87
CA LEU A 463 0.86 67.21 -33.93
C LEU A 463 1.52 65.93 -34.50
N ASP A 464 0.74 64.99 -35.03
CA ASP A 464 1.23 63.70 -35.55
C ASP A 464 2.17 63.84 -36.76
N THR A 465 2.06 64.93 -37.52
CA THR A 465 2.83 65.14 -38.77
C THR A 465 3.98 66.13 -38.62
N SER A 466 4.10 66.80 -37.47
CA SER A 466 5.08 67.87 -37.27
C SER A 466 6.37 67.36 -36.62
N PRO A 467 7.54 67.53 -37.27
CA PRO A 467 8.84 67.21 -36.65
C PRO A 467 9.12 68.03 -35.38
N ASP A 468 8.51 69.22 -35.28
CA ASP A 468 8.61 70.10 -34.11
C ASP A 468 7.96 69.49 -32.86
N TYR A 469 7.01 68.56 -33.05
CA TYR A 469 6.38 67.83 -31.95
C TYR A 469 7.25 66.76 -31.35
N GLU A 470 8.07 66.07 -32.15
CA GLU A 470 9.05 65.12 -31.62
C GLU A 470 10.06 65.82 -30.70
N VAL A 471 10.51 67.02 -31.09
CA VAL A 471 11.41 67.85 -30.28
C VAL A 471 10.75 68.29 -28.97
N PHE A 472 9.47 68.68 -29.02
CA PHE A 472 8.71 69.05 -27.82
C PHE A 472 8.45 67.86 -26.89
N SER A 473 8.11 66.69 -27.44
CA SER A 473 7.91 65.45 -26.69
C SER A 473 9.19 65.03 -25.95
N GLU A 474 10.36 65.22 -26.57
CA GLU A 474 11.64 64.92 -25.96
C GLU A 474 11.97 65.87 -24.79
N LYS A 475 11.62 67.16 -24.90
CA LYS A 475 11.74 68.11 -23.78
C LYS A 475 10.84 67.73 -22.61
N CYS A 476 9.62 67.29 -22.89
CA CYS A 476 8.69 66.79 -21.87
C CYS A 476 9.27 65.58 -21.12
N ARG A 477 9.92 64.65 -21.85
CA ARG A 477 10.58 63.47 -21.29
C ARG A 477 11.68 63.83 -20.30
N VAL A 478 12.54 64.76 -20.68
CA VAL A 478 13.66 65.24 -19.85
C VAL A 478 13.11 65.93 -18.60
N ALA A 479 12.08 66.77 -18.73
CA ALA A 479 11.45 67.46 -17.62
C ALA A 479 10.77 66.51 -16.61
N LEU A 480 10.30 65.34 -17.07
CA LEU A 480 9.70 64.33 -16.21
C LEU A 480 10.71 63.37 -15.55
N GLY A 481 12.01 63.47 -15.88
CA GLY A 481 13.07 62.64 -15.30
C GLY A 481 13.05 61.17 -15.74
N LEU A 482 12.42 60.86 -16.88
CA LEU A 482 12.24 59.49 -17.36
C LEU A 482 13.54 58.95 -17.98
N SER A 483 14.17 57.97 -17.32
CA SER A 483 15.52 57.53 -17.66
C SER A 483 15.62 56.51 -18.80
N LYS A 484 14.53 55.86 -19.26
CA LYS A 484 14.58 54.89 -20.37
C LYS A 484 13.28 54.77 -21.18
N ILE A 485 13.47 54.70 -22.52
CA ILE A 485 12.53 54.29 -23.59
C ILE A 485 11.46 55.36 -23.98
N ARG A 486 11.20 55.45 -25.29
CA ARG A 486 10.35 56.48 -25.96
C ARG A 486 9.03 56.73 -25.22
N PRO A 487 8.65 58.00 -24.95
CA PRO A 487 7.31 58.33 -24.48
C PRO A 487 6.30 58.08 -25.59
N ALA A 488 5.22 57.38 -25.28
CA ALA A 488 4.12 57.12 -26.20
C ALA A 488 3.08 58.23 -26.06
N ILE A 489 2.78 58.93 -27.15
CA ILE A 489 1.54 59.70 -27.28
C ILE A 489 0.46 58.68 -27.63
N ILE A 490 -0.33 58.26 -26.63
CA ILE A 490 -1.37 57.25 -26.85
C ILE A 490 -2.73 57.94 -26.96
N ARG A 491 -3.25 57.84 -28.18
CA ARG A 491 -4.62 58.15 -28.63
C ARG A 491 -5.67 57.56 -27.68
N LYS A 492 -6.86 58.15 -27.72
CA LYS A 492 -8.09 57.64 -27.12
C LYS A 492 -8.21 56.11 -27.30
N LEU A 493 -8.18 55.35 -26.21
CA LEU A 493 -8.81 54.03 -26.15
C LEU A 493 -10.32 54.28 -26.28
N LYS A 494 -10.93 53.67 -27.30
CA LYS A 494 -12.39 53.64 -27.44
C LYS A 494 -12.95 52.57 -26.52
#